data_AF-A0A965ELX1-F1
#
_entry.id   AF-A0A965ELX1-F1
#
_cell.length_a   1.000
_cell.length_b   1.000
_cell.length_c   1.000
_cell.angle_alpha   90.00
_cell.angle_beta   90.00
_cell.angle_gamma   90.00
#
_symmetry.space_group_name_H-M   'P 1'
#
loop_
_entity.id
_entity.type
_entity.pdbx_description
1 polymer ?
#
loop_
_entity_poly.entity_id
_entity_poly.type
_entity_poly.pdbx_seq_one_letter_code
_entity_poly.pdbx_strand_id
1 'polypeptide(L)'
;MDKFNGVFLRVCLAAIPVIGIGWILAVTDYFGVALTFQQVIAVVLGLACASAFLTYPYFEKPGLLEIALSLIAFFSWFWMAYNFEDWIVTAHERTPDKWIPGALALILMMEGLRKAAGKIIACLVWVLILYAFLGDHLPGALEAAVFPPTKTITYFYADNNGVPGLVLQVVLNLVLAFIIFGKLMEVSGGTSFLTDLAMGWMGHRRGGPAKVAVVASSA
;
A
#
# COMPACT_ATOMS: atom_id res chain seq x y z
N MET A 1 26.37 3.22 9.74
CA MET A 1 25.02 2.60 9.71
C MET A 1 23.95 3.62 9.33
N ASP A 2 23.99 4.86 9.84
CA ASP A 2 23.04 5.93 9.49
C ASP A 2 22.93 6.23 7.98
N LYS A 3 24.04 6.26 7.24
CA LYS A 3 24.01 6.43 5.77
C LYS A 3 23.41 5.24 5.02
N PHE A 4 23.69 4.01 5.48
CA PHE A 4 23.20 2.79 4.83
C PHE A 4 21.68 2.65 4.97
N ASN A 5 21.15 2.96 6.16
CA ASN A 5 19.71 2.93 6.43
C ASN A 5 18.97 4.00 5.62
N GLY A 6 19.57 5.19 5.48
CA GLY A 6 19.02 6.24 4.63
C GLY A 6 19.01 5.89 3.14
N VAL A 7 20.05 5.21 2.64
CA VAL A 7 20.09 4.74 1.23
C VAL A 7 19.08 3.63 1.02
N PHE A 8 19.02 2.63 1.90
CA PHE A 8 18.08 1.51 1.79
C PHE A 8 16.62 1.99 1.80
N LEU A 9 16.26 2.90 2.72
CA LEU A 9 14.93 3.51 2.77
C LEU A 9 14.60 4.24 1.45
N ARG A 10 15.53 5.03 0.92
CA ARG A 10 15.33 5.75 -0.35
C ARG A 10 15.13 4.79 -1.52
N VAL A 11 15.87 3.69 -1.56
CA VAL A 11 15.70 2.66 -2.59
C VAL A 11 14.32 2.02 -2.49
N CYS A 12 13.87 1.62 -1.29
CA CYS A 12 12.52 1.06 -1.10
C CYS A 12 11.43 2.05 -1.48
N LEU A 13 11.55 3.31 -1.06
CA LEU A 13 10.56 4.36 -1.39
C LEU A 13 10.56 4.72 -2.87
N ALA A 14 11.70 4.69 -3.56
CA ALA A 14 11.79 4.92 -5.00
C ALA A 14 11.30 3.72 -5.82
N ALA A 15 11.43 2.50 -5.30
CA ALA A 15 10.95 1.30 -5.98
C ALA A 15 9.41 1.28 -6.12
N ILE A 16 8.67 1.80 -5.13
CA ILE A 16 7.19 1.86 -5.16
C ILE A 16 6.66 2.60 -6.39
N PRO A 17 7.01 3.88 -6.65
CA PRO A 17 6.53 4.59 -7.83
C PRO A 17 7.12 4.00 -9.12
N VAL A 18 8.34 3.46 -9.13
CA VAL A 18 8.92 2.82 -10.33
C VAL A 18 8.11 1.60 -10.75
N ILE A 19 7.79 0.71 -9.81
CA ILE A 19 6.95 -0.47 -10.07
C ILE A 19 5.55 -0.03 -10.51
N GLY A 20 4.99 0.97 -9.84
CA GLY A 20 3.68 1.52 -10.20
C GLY A 20 3.63 2.13 -11.60
N ILE A 21 4.65 2.89 -12.00
CA ILE A 21 4.77 3.43 -13.37
C ILE A 21 4.89 2.28 -14.37
N GLY A 22 5.73 1.28 -14.07
CA GLY A 22 5.86 0.08 -14.91
C GLY A 22 4.53 -0.64 -15.12
N TRP A 23 3.72 -0.73 -14.07
CA TRP A 23 2.37 -1.28 -14.14
C TRP A 23 1.40 -0.40 -14.95
N ILE A 24 1.35 0.91 -14.67
CA ILE A 24 0.46 1.86 -15.37
C ILE A 24 0.76 1.93 -16.87
N LEU A 25 2.03 1.82 -17.25
CA LEU A 25 2.46 1.83 -18.65
C LEU A 25 2.37 0.44 -19.32
N ALA A 26 1.80 -0.56 -18.63
CA ALA A 26 1.70 -1.94 -19.11
C ALA A 26 3.04 -2.52 -19.60
N VAL A 27 4.15 -2.13 -18.96
CA VAL A 27 5.51 -2.54 -19.36
C VAL A 27 5.65 -4.06 -19.36
N THR A 28 5.01 -4.74 -18.41
CA THR A 28 5.00 -6.20 -18.27
C THR A 28 4.45 -6.90 -19.51
N ASP A 29 3.41 -6.32 -20.13
CA ASP A 29 2.75 -6.89 -21.29
C ASP A 29 3.63 -6.77 -22.54
N TYR A 30 4.40 -5.69 -22.65
CA TYR A 30 5.40 -5.52 -23.73
C TYR A 30 6.51 -6.59 -23.68
N PHE A 31 6.87 -7.06 -22.49
CA PHE A 31 7.86 -8.14 -22.31
C PHE A 31 7.23 -9.54 -22.39
N GLY A 32 5.93 -9.66 -22.65
CA GLY A 32 5.22 -10.94 -22.73
C GLY A 32 5.12 -11.66 -21.39
N VAL A 33 5.33 -10.97 -20.27
CA VAL A 33 5.20 -11.52 -18.92
C VAL A 33 3.82 -11.13 -18.39
N ALA A 34 2.90 -12.09 -18.35
CA ALA A 34 1.56 -11.90 -17.84
C ALA A 34 1.56 -11.87 -16.30
N LEU A 35 1.89 -10.72 -15.71
CA LEU A 35 1.75 -10.53 -14.26
C LEU A 35 0.30 -10.19 -13.92
N THR A 36 -0.21 -10.87 -12.90
CA THR A 36 -1.53 -10.57 -12.34
C THR A 36 -1.46 -9.36 -11.43
N PHE A 37 -2.58 -8.67 -11.32
CA PHE A 37 -2.70 -7.45 -10.54
C PHE A 37 -2.31 -7.65 -9.06
N GLN A 38 -2.70 -8.79 -8.48
CA GLN A 38 -2.44 -9.16 -7.10
C GLN A 38 -0.94 -9.36 -6.83
N GLN A 39 -0.18 -9.87 -7.81
CA GLN A 39 1.27 -10.01 -7.68
C GLN A 39 1.94 -8.64 -7.55
N VAL A 40 1.51 -7.66 -8.35
CA VAL A 40 2.07 -6.31 -8.31
C VAL A 40 1.71 -5.59 -7.02
N ILE A 41 0.45 -5.70 -6.56
CA ILE A 41 0.09 -5.21 -5.22
C ILE A 41 0.95 -5.85 -4.16
N ALA A 42 1.12 -7.17 -4.18
CA ALA A 42 1.84 -7.90 -3.14
C ALA A 42 3.24 -7.34 -2.96
N VAL A 43 3.95 -7.12 -4.08
CA VAL A 43 5.29 -6.52 -4.05
C VAL A 43 5.24 -5.09 -3.51
N VAL A 44 4.29 -4.27 -3.95
CA VAL A 44 4.15 -2.88 -3.47
C VAL A 44 3.80 -2.83 -1.98
N LEU A 45 2.90 -3.71 -1.50
CA LEU A 45 2.56 -3.85 -0.08
C LEU A 45 3.75 -4.28 0.75
N GLY A 46 4.54 -5.25 0.26
CA GLY A 46 5.79 -5.66 0.89
C GLY A 46 6.75 -4.49 1.05
N LEU A 47 6.95 -3.70 -0.01
CA LEU A 47 7.78 -2.50 0.02
C LEU A 47 7.21 -1.39 0.92
N ALA A 48 5.89 -1.22 0.94
CA ALA A 48 5.20 -0.25 1.80
C ALA A 48 5.35 -0.63 3.28
N CYS A 49 5.16 -1.90 3.63
CA CYS A 49 5.38 -2.40 4.99
C CYS A 49 6.85 -2.26 5.39
N ALA A 50 7.79 -2.65 4.53
CA ALA A 50 9.22 -2.52 4.79
C ALA A 50 9.64 -1.07 5.02
N SER A 51 9.19 -0.15 4.16
CA SER A 51 9.47 1.28 4.30
C SER A 51 8.81 1.90 5.54
N ALA A 52 7.63 1.42 5.97
CA ALA A 52 7.00 1.88 7.21
C ALA A 52 7.88 1.61 8.44
N PHE A 53 8.50 0.43 8.55
CA PHE A 53 9.39 0.10 9.67
C PHE A 53 10.67 0.94 9.71
N LEU A 54 11.20 1.30 8.53
CA LEU A 54 12.41 2.11 8.40
C LEU A 54 12.14 3.61 8.59
N THR A 55 10.96 4.09 8.19
CA THR A 55 10.55 5.50 8.33
C THR A 55 10.20 5.82 9.78
N TYR A 56 9.58 4.87 10.48
CA TYR A 56 9.15 5.01 11.88
C TYR A 56 9.83 3.95 12.75
N PRO A 57 11.13 4.10 13.06
CA PRO A 57 11.86 3.14 13.89
C PRO A 57 11.30 3.08 15.33
N TYR A 58 11.52 1.96 16.04
CA TYR A 58 11.08 1.84 17.45
C TYR A 58 11.97 2.64 18.38
N PHE A 59 13.24 2.76 18.02
CA PHE A 59 14.24 3.56 18.71
C PHE A 59 14.54 4.83 17.92
N GLU A 60 15.29 5.77 18.51
CA GLU A 60 15.66 7.05 17.86
C GLU A 60 16.36 6.86 16.50
N LYS A 61 16.94 5.69 16.26
CA LYS A 61 17.57 5.32 14.98
C LYS A 61 17.15 3.92 14.56
N PRO A 62 16.98 3.67 13.24
CA PRO A 62 16.73 2.33 12.73
C PRO A 62 17.94 1.44 13.05
N GLY A 63 17.73 0.42 13.88
CA GLY A 63 18.72 -0.58 14.22
C GLY A 63 18.62 -1.82 13.32
N LEU A 64 19.32 -2.88 13.72
CA LEU A 64 19.26 -4.18 13.04
C LEU A 64 17.85 -4.82 13.11
N LEU A 65 17.09 -4.51 14.16
CA LEU A 65 15.74 -5.04 14.36
C LEU A 65 14.76 -4.50 13.32
N GLU A 66 14.78 -3.20 13.06
CA GLU A 66 13.92 -2.58 12.04
C GLU A 66 14.24 -3.11 10.64
N ILE A 67 15.53 -3.32 10.34
CA ILE A 67 15.95 -3.90 9.07
C ILE A 67 15.44 -5.35 8.96
N ALA A 68 15.63 -6.17 10.00
CA ALA A 68 15.14 -7.54 10.01
C ALA A 68 13.62 -7.60 9.85
N LEU A 69 12.86 -6.78 10.59
CA LEU A 69 11.40 -6.69 10.47
C LEU A 69 10.96 -6.22 9.08
N SER A 70 11.67 -5.24 8.50
CA SER A 70 11.38 -4.74 7.15
C SER A 70 11.60 -5.82 6.09
N LEU A 71 12.67 -6.62 6.22
CA LEU A 71 12.96 -7.72 5.31
C LEU A 71 11.94 -8.84 5.47
N ILE A 72 11.59 -9.22 6.70
CA ILE A 72 10.56 -10.25 6.94
C ILE A 72 9.22 -9.79 6.37
N ALA A 73 8.83 -8.54 6.55
CA ALA A 73 7.59 -8.00 5.99
C ALA A 73 7.61 -8.03 4.45
N PHE A 74 8.71 -7.60 3.85
CA PHE A 74 8.89 -7.64 2.39
C PHE A 74 8.82 -9.06 1.85
N PHE A 75 9.61 -9.99 2.42
CA PHE A 75 9.65 -11.37 1.97
C PHE A 75 8.34 -12.12 2.20
N SER A 76 7.60 -11.79 3.26
CA SER A 76 6.28 -12.36 3.50
C SER A 76 5.38 -12.04 2.31
N TRP A 77 5.13 -10.76 2.01
CA TRP A 77 4.29 -10.37 0.86
C TRP A 77 4.86 -10.80 -0.50
N PHE A 78 6.18 -10.77 -0.67
CA PHE A 78 6.83 -11.24 -1.89
C PHE A 78 6.60 -12.73 -2.13
N TRP A 79 6.52 -13.54 -1.07
CA TRP A 79 6.21 -14.96 -1.18
C TRP A 79 4.84 -15.21 -1.81
N MET A 80 3.84 -14.38 -1.49
CA MET A 80 2.55 -14.43 -2.20
C MET A 80 2.73 -14.03 -3.65
N ALA A 81 3.44 -12.93 -3.94
CA ALA A 81 3.66 -12.48 -5.31
C ALA A 81 4.27 -13.57 -6.21
N TYR A 82 5.25 -14.30 -5.69
CA TYR A 82 5.93 -15.36 -6.42
C TYR A 82 5.02 -16.56 -6.68
N ASN A 83 4.27 -17.02 -5.67
CA ASN A 83 3.46 -18.24 -5.77
C ASN A 83 2.01 -18.00 -6.19
N PHE A 84 1.63 -16.76 -6.51
CA PHE A 84 0.22 -16.38 -6.71
C PHE A 84 -0.44 -17.20 -7.84
N GLU A 85 0.27 -17.43 -8.94
CA GLU A 85 -0.25 -18.17 -10.10
C GLU A 85 -0.66 -19.60 -9.74
N ASP A 86 0.19 -20.31 -9.00
CA ASP A 86 -0.10 -21.66 -8.49
C ASP A 86 -1.22 -21.65 -7.45
N TRP A 87 -1.30 -20.59 -6.65
CA TRP A 87 -2.27 -20.47 -5.56
C TRP A 87 -3.69 -20.21 -6.06
N ILE A 88 -3.86 -19.61 -7.23
CA ILE A 88 -5.17 -19.46 -7.88
C ILE A 88 -5.76 -20.85 -8.17
N VAL A 89 -4.95 -21.78 -8.67
CA VAL A 89 -5.41 -23.13 -9.04
C VAL A 89 -5.56 -24.02 -7.81
N THR A 90 -4.69 -23.85 -6.80
CA THR A 90 -4.70 -24.63 -5.55
C THR A 90 -5.41 -23.92 -4.40
N ALA A 91 -6.33 -23.00 -4.67
CA ALA A 91 -6.98 -22.16 -3.65
C ALA A 91 -7.66 -22.95 -2.51
N HIS A 92 -8.09 -24.19 -2.79
CA HIS A 92 -8.71 -25.09 -1.82
C HIS A 92 -7.71 -25.70 -0.83
N GLU A 93 -6.43 -25.79 -1.21
CA GLU A 93 -5.38 -26.40 -0.40
C GLU A 93 -4.87 -25.41 0.66
N ARG A 94 -4.85 -25.88 1.91
CA ARG A 94 -4.48 -25.09 3.08
C ARG A 94 -3.09 -25.47 3.58
N THR A 95 -2.12 -25.43 2.67
CA THR A 95 -0.74 -25.79 3.00
C THR A 95 -0.10 -24.79 3.96
N PRO A 96 0.83 -25.24 4.83
CA PRO A 96 1.61 -24.37 5.72
C PRO A 96 2.26 -23.19 5.02
N ASP A 97 2.66 -23.40 3.78
CA ASP A 97 3.33 -22.41 2.93
C ASP A 97 2.45 -21.20 2.58
N LYS A 98 1.14 -21.28 2.77
CA LYS A 98 0.19 -20.18 2.52
C LYS A 98 -0.12 -19.39 3.78
N TRP A 99 -0.50 -20.08 4.86
CA TRP A 99 -1.02 -19.42 6.05
C TRP A 99 0.08 -18.87 6.98
N ILE A 100 1.27 -19.48 7.03
CA ILE A 100 2.39 -18.99 7.85
C ILE A 100 2.88 -17.61 7.36
N PRO A 101 3.28 -17.42 6.09
CA PRO A 101 3.67 -16.12 5.59
C PRO A 101 2.51 -15.13 5.62
N GLY A 102 1.27 -15.59 5.43
CA GLY A 102 0.09 -14.73 5.57
C GLY A 102 -0.11 -14.20 6.99
N ALA A 103 0.06 -15.04 8.01
CA ALA A 103 -0.02 -14.60 9.41
C ALA A 103 1.06 -13.57 9.73
N LEU A 104 2.30 -13.83 9.30
CA LEU A 104 3.42 -12.89 9.47
C LEU A 104 3.17 -11.57 8.74
N ALA A 105 2.73 -11.64 7.48
CA ALA A 105 2.41 -10.47 6.66
C ALA A 105 1.34 -9.60 7.32
N LEU A 106 0.24 -10.20 7.81
CA LEU A 106 -0.85 -9.47 8.47
C LEU A 106 -0.39 -8.83 9.77
N ILE A 107 0.33 -9.56 10.63
CA ILE A 107 0.83 -9.00 11.90
C ILE A 107 1.79 -7.83 11.66
N LEU A 108 2.74 -8.00 10.73
CA LEU A 108 3.71 -6.95 10.40
C LEU A 108 3.05 -5.77 9.69
N MET A 109 2.05 -6.02 8.84
CA MET A 109 1.26 -4.95 8.21
C MET A 109 0.49 -4.15 9.26
N MET A 110 -0.13 -4.82 10.24
CA MET A 110 -0.85 -4.16 11.32
C MET A 110 0.05 -3.29 12.18
N GLU A 111 1.28 -3.74 12.41
CA GLU A 111 2.27 -2.96 13.13
C GLU A 111 2.81 -1.78 12.31
N GLY A 112 3.00 -1.98 11.00
CA GLY A 112 3.28 -0.89 10.05
C GLY A 112 2.16 0.15 10.01
N LEU A 113 0.91 -0.29 10.02
CA LEU A 113 -0.28 0.57 10.07
C LEU A 113 -0.32 1.38 11.37
N ARG A 114 -0.04 0.74 12.52
CA ARG A 114 0.04 1.42 13.83
C ARG A 114 1.09 2.53 13.82
N LYS A 115 2.21 2.32 13.15
CA LYS A 115 3.30 3.29 13.04
C LYS A 115 2.96 4.45 12.08
N ALA A 116 2.34 4.16 10.95
CA ALA A 116 2.06 5.15 9.91
C ALA A 116 0.78 5.97 10.17
N ALA A 117 -0.31 5.31 10.58
CA ALA A 117 -1.64 5.92 10.73
C ALA A 117 -2.04 6.16 12.19
N GLY A 118 -1.26 5.62 13.14
CA GLY A 118 -1.49 5.79 14.58
C GLY A 118 -2.29 4.67 15.24
N LYS A 119 -2.40 4.76 16.57
CA LYS A 119 -2.95 3.68 17.41
C LYS A 119 -4.46 3.48 17.26
N ILE A 120 -5.22 4.55 17.03
CA ILE A 120 -6.69 4.50 16.96
C ILE A 120 -7.13 3.67 15.75
N ILE A 121 -6.57 3.97 14.58
CA ILE A 121 -6.88 3.25 13.33
C ILE A 121 -6.45 1.78 13.44
N ALA A 122 -5.24 1.52 13.94
CA ALA A 122 -4.77 0.15 14.13
C ALA A 122 -5.65 -0.65 15.10
N CYS A 123 -6.11 -0.04 16.20
CA CYS A 123 -7.01 -0.68 17.15
C CYS A 123 -8.34 -1.04 16.51
N LEU A 124 -8.94 -0.12 15.75
CA LEU A 124 -10.19 -0.37 15.03
C LEU A 124 -10.06 -1.58 14.09
N VAL A 125 -8.99 -1.62 13.29
CA VAL A 125 -8.75 -2.72 12.34
C VAL A 125 -8.52 -4.04 13.08
N TRP A 126 -7.77 -4.02 14.20
CA TRP A 126 -7.61 -5.21 15.05
C TRP A 126 -8.94 -5.76 15.57
N VAL A 127 -9.85 -4.88 16.00
CA VAL A 127 -11.19 -5.30 16.45
C VAL A 127 -11.97 -5.97 15.32
N LEU A 128 -11.90 -5.44 14.10
CA LEU A 128 -12.56 -6.04 12.94
C LEU A 128 -11.94 -7.39 12.53
N ILE A 129 -10.61 -7.51 12.62
CA ILE A 129 -9.94 -8.79 12.38
C ILE A 129 -10.35 -9.81 13.45
N LEU A 130 -10.39 -9.43 14.72
CA LEU A 130 -10.83 -10.29 15.82
C LEU A 130 -12.29 -10.72 15.66
N TYR A 131 -13.16 -9.82 15.19
CA TYR A 131 -14.55 -10.13 14.85
C TYR A 131 -14.64 -11.25 13.80
N ALA A 132 -13.74 -11.29 12.82
CA ALA A 132 -13.72 -12.37 11.83
C ALA A 132 -13.35 -13.76 12.42
N PHE A 133 -12.73 -13.81 13.59
CA PHE A 133 -12.41 -15.06 14.29
C PHE A 133 -13.39 -15.43 15.40
N LEU A 134 -14.05 -14.44 16.02
CA LEU A 134 -14.92 -14.61 17.20
C LEU A 134 -16.40 -14.34 16.91
N GLY A 135 -16.76 -14.24 15.63
CA GLY A 135 -18.10 -13.89 15.19
C GLY A 135 -19.20 -14.89 15.59
N ASP A 136 -18.83 -16.14 15.87
CA ASP A 136 -19.75 -17.21 16.31
C ASP A 136 -20.19 -17.06 17.78
N HIS A 137 -19.38 -16.38 18.59
CA HIS A 137 -19.66 -16.13 20.00
C HIS A 137 -20.54 -14.89 20.24
N LEU A 138 -20.87 -14.13 19.19
CA LEU A 138 -21.65 -12.90 19.30
C LEU A 138 -23.16 -13.19 19.12
N PRO A 139 -24.02 -12.70 20.03
CA PRO A 139 -25.44 -13.00 19.99
C PRO A 139 -26.21 -12.18 18.93
N GLY A 140 -27.17 -12.82 18.28
CA GLY A 140 -28.19 -12.16 17.47
C GLY A 140 -27.68 -11.68 16.10
N ALA A 141 -27.99 -10.44 15.72
CA ALA A 141 -27.66 -9.90 14.40
C ALA A 141 -26.16 -9.68 14.15
N LEU A 142 -25.32 -9.87 15.16
CA LEU A 142 -23.86 -9.78 15.07
C LEU A 142 -23.19 -11.14 14.93
N GLU A 143 -23.97 -12.21 14.78
CA GLU A 143 -23.44 -13.54 14.52
C GLU A 143 -22.86 -13.60 13.10
N ALA A 144 -21.62 -14.07 12.99
CA ALA A 144 -20.94 -14.24 11.72
C ALA A 144 -20.39 -15.66 11.57
N ALA A 145 -20.39 -16.15 10.32
CA ALA A 145 -19.83 -17.44 10.00
C ALA A 145 -18.31 -17.44 10.25
N VAL A 146 -17.88 -18.27 11.21
CA VAL A 146 -16.46 -18.45 11.53
C VAL A 146 -15.89 -19.62 10.73
N PHE A 147 -14.68 -19.43 10.24
CA PHE A 147 -13.92 -20.45 9.53
C PHE A 147 -12.63 -20.80 10.30
N PRO A 148 -12.01 -21.96 10.01
CA PRO A 148 -10.74 -22.31 10.62
C PRO A 148 -9.70 -21.18 10.46
N PRO A 149 -8.88 -20.86 11.47
CA PRO A 149 -8.00 -19.71 11.42
C PRO A 149 -7.07 -19.69 10.20
N THR A 150 -6.62 -20.87 9.76
CA THR A 150 -5.80 -21.03 8.56
C THR A 150 -6.53 -20.60 7.29
N LYS A 151 -7.84 -20.84 7.18
CA LYS A 151 -8.66 -20.38 6.05
C LYS A 151 -8.86 -18.86 6.10
N THR A 152 -9.17 -18.31 7.27
CA THR A 152 -9.40 -16.87 7.46
C THR A 152 -8.14 -16.05 7.14
N ILE A 153 -6.98 -16.51 7.60
CA ILE A 153 -5.68 -15.86 7.31
C ILE A 153 -5.38 -15.90 5.81
N THR A 154 -5.49 -17.07 5.18
CA THR A 154 -5.24 -17.19 3.74
C THR A 154 -6.22 -16.36 2.92
N TYR A 155 -7.48 -16.23 3.37
CA TYR A 155 -8.46 -15.35 2.74
C TYR A 155 -8.04 -13.87 2.81
N PHE A 156 -7.69 -13.36 4.00
CA PHE A 156 -7.21 -11.97 4.09
C PHE A 156 -5.92 -11.74 3.33
N TYR A 157 -5.06 -12.75 3.25
CA TYR A 157 -3.75 -12.61 2.67
C TYR A 157 -3.75 -12.69 1.13
N ALA A 158 -4.39 -13.71 0.56
CA ALA A 158 -4.24 -14.08 -0.86
C ALA A 158 -5.54 -14.02 -1.69
N ASP A 159 -6.70 -13.76 -1.08
CA ASP A 159 -7.95 -13.63 -1.83
C ASP A 159 -8.11 -12.26 -2.48
N ASN A 160 -8.84 -12.20 -3.59
CA ASN A 160 -9.15 -10.96 -4.31
C ASN A 160 -10.05 -10.01 -3.51
N ASN A 161 -10.77 -10.52 -2.52
CA ASN A 161 -11.56 -9.72 -1.58
C ASN A 161 -10.81 -9.46 -0.27
N GLY A 162 -9.60 -10.01 -0.12
CA GLY A 162 -8.74 -9.79 1.02
C GLY A 162 -8.05 -8.43 0.99
N VAL A 163 -6.92 -8.34 1.70
CA VAL A 163 -6.07 -7.14 1.69
C VAL A 163 -5.66 -6.74 0.28
N PRO A 164 -5.15 -7.65 -0.60
CA PRO A 164 -4.78 -7.30 -1.98
C PRO A 164 -5.99 -7.19 -2.92
N GLY A 165 -7.06 -6.54 -2.46
CA GLY A 165 -8.31 -6.44 -3.19
C GLY A 165 -8.53 -5.14 -3.95
N LEU A 166 -9.81 -4.91 -4.28
CA LEU A 166 -10.27 -3.81 -5.13
C LEU A 166 -9.81 -2.42 -4.65
N VAL A 167 -9.79 -2.18 -3.33
CA VAL A 167 -9.41 -0.87 -2.79
C VAL A 167 -7.96 -0.54 -3.15
N LEU A 168 -7.05 -1.49 -2.97
CA LEU A 168 -5.65 -1.31 -3.39
C LEU A 168 -5.50 -1.29 -4.91
N GLN A 169 -6.43 -1.93 -5.65
CA GLN A 169 -6.53 -1.80 -7.11
C GLN A 169 -6.78 -0.39 -7.57
N VAL A 170 -7.72 0.28 -6.94
CA VAL A 170 -8.01 1.68 -7.20
C VAL A 170 -6.80 2.54 -6.82
N VAL A 171 -6.11 2.22 -5.72
CA VAL A 171 -4.92 2.97 -5.26
C VAL A 171 -3.78 2.88 -6.29
N LEU A 172 -3.45 1.68 -6.77
CA LEU A 172 -2.34 1.52 -7.73
C LEU A 172 -2.66 2.05 -9.13
N ASN A 173 -3.88 1.84 -9.63
CA ASN A 173 -4.20 2.21 -11.01
C ASN A 173 -4.61 3.69 -11.15
N LEU A 174 -5.32 4.24 -10.17
CA LEU A 174 -5.84 5.61 -10.24
C LEU A 174 -5.04 6.55 -9.35
N VAL A 175 -5.02 6.30 -8.03
CA VAL A 175 -4.44 7.26 -7.07
C VAL A 175 -2.96 7.50 -7.33
N LEU A 176 -2.20 6.43 -7.58
CA LEU A 176 -0.76 6.53 -7.85
C LEU A 176 -0.47 7.33 -9.14
N ALA A 177 -1.23 7.10 -10.21
CA ALA A 177 -1.11 7.84 -11.46
C ALA A 177 -1.34 9.35 -11.23
N PHE A 178 -2.37 9.72 -10.47
CA PHE A 178 -2.64 11.11 -10.11
C PHE A 178 -1.53 11.74 -9.25
N ILE A 179 -0.99 11.00 -8.28
CA ILE A 179 0.12 11.49 -7.44
C ILE A 179 1.36 11.75 -8.30
N ILE A 180 1.70 10.82 -9.20
CA ILE A 180 2.86 10.95 -10.08
C ILE A 180 2.66 12.13 -11.04
N PHE A 181 1.48 12.23 -11.66
CA PHE A 181 1.14 13.34 -12.54
C PHE A 181 1.20 14.69 -11.80
N GLY A 182 0.64 14.78 -10.59
CA GLY A 182 0.70 15.98 -9.77
C GLY A 182 2.13 16.38 -9.43
N LYS A 183 2.99 15.42 -9.05
CA LYS A 183 4.41 15.70 -8.84
C LYS A 183 5.16 16.08 -10.11
N LEU A 184 4.81 15.50 -11.25
CA LEU A 184 5.38 15.86 -12.53
C LEU A 184 4.97 17.28 -12.97
N MET A 185 3.73 17.71 -12.69
CA MET A 185 3.27 19.09 -12.92
C MET A 185 3.91 20.10 -11.95
N GLU A 186 4.20 19.70 -10.73
CA GLU A 186 4.92 20.53 -9.75
C GLU A 186 6.36 20.77 -10.22
N VAL A 187 7.08 19.71 -10.63
CA VAL A 187 8.48 19.81 -11.07
C VAL A 187 8.65 20.43 -12.45
N SER A 188 7.74 20.17 -13.39
CA SER A 188 7.79 20.79 -14.73
C SER A 188 7.44 22.28 -14.74
N GLY A 189 7.02 22.84 -13.60
CA GLY A 189 6.55 24.22 -13.51
C GLY A 189 5.18 24.44 -14.16
N GLY A 190 4.46 23.38 -14.53
CA GLY A 190 3.09 23.48 -15.05
C GLY A 190 2.14 24.11 -14.03
N THR A 191 2.31 23.76 -12.75
CA THR A 191 1.52 24.36 -11.64
C THR A 191 1.79 25.87 -11.51
N SER A 192 3.05 26.29 -11.61
CA SER A 192 3.40 27.72 -11.61
C SER A 192 2.90 28.43 -12.87
N PHE A 193 2.98 27.81 -14.05
CA PHE A 193 2.47 28.38 -15.29
C PHE A 193 0.96 28.67 -15.22
N LEU A 194 0.16 27.74 -14.70
CA LEU A 194 -1.28 27.95 -14.52
C LEU A 194 -1.56 29.06 -13.49
N THR A 195 -0.75 29.13 -12.43
CA THR A 195 -0.85 30.18 -11.41
C THR A 195 -0.50 31.56 -11.99
N ASP A 196 0.56 31.65 -12.79
CA ASP A 196 1.01 32.88 -13.44
C ASP A 196 0.00 33.35 -14.50
N LEU A 197 -0.61 32.42 -15.25
CA LEU A 197 -1.69 32.71 -16.19
C LEU A 197 -2.92 33.28 -15.47
N ALA A 198 -3.33 32.65 -14.36
CA ALA A 198 -4.44 33.12 -13.54
C ALA A 198 -4.14 34.51 -12.92
N MET A 199 -2.90 34.73 -12.46
CA MET A 199 -2.43 36.05 -11.98
C MET A 199 -2.49 37.10 -13.07
N GLY A 200 -2.08 36.79 -14.30
CA GLY A 200 -2.18 37.68 -15.45
C GLY A 200 -3.62 38.10 -15.76
N TRP A 201 -4.57 37.16 -15.68
CA TRP A 201 -5.98 37.42 -15.97
C TRP A 201 -6.75 38.10 -14.83
N MET A 202 -6.48 37.74 -13.57
CA MET A 202 -7.32 38.12 -12.43
C MET A 202 -6.60 38.95 -11.36
N GLY A 203 -5.27 39.07 -11.39
CA GLY A 203 -4.47 39.78 -10.38
C GLY A 203 -4.82 41.26 -10.22
N HIS A 204 -5.31 41.90 -11.29
CA HIS A 204 -5.72 43.31 -11.30
C HIS A 204 -7.15 43.56 -10.77
N ARG A 205 -7.92 42.51 -10.45
CA ARG A 205 -9.31 42.64 -9.98
C ARG A 205 -9.37 42.71 -8.45
N ARG A 206 -10.37 43.41 -7.90
CA ARG A 206 -10.64 43.40 -6.44
C ARG A 206 -10.91 41.95 -5.98
N GLY A 207 -10.16 41.51 -4.96
CA GLY A 207 -10.10 40.12 -4.51
C GLY A 207 -9.12 39.22 -5.28
N GLY A 208 -8.18 39.81 -6.02
CA GLY A 208 -7.24 39.14 -6.93
C GLY A 208 -6.64 37.83 -6.41
N PRO A 209 -5.96 37.80 -5.24
CA PRO A 209 -5.34 36.58 -4.73
C PRO A 209 -6.33 35.43 -4.51
N ALA A 210 -7.54 35.74 -4.00
CA ALA A 210 -8.57 34.74 -3.76
C ALA A 210 -9.18 34.22 -5.06
N LYS A 211 -9.39 35.08 -6.05
CA LYS A 211 -9.93 34.68 -7.37
C LYS A 211 -8.91 33.91 -8.20
N VAL A 212 -7.64 34.28 -8.11
CA VAL A 212 -6.52 33.58 -8.76
C VAL A 212 -6.43 32.15 -8.24
N ALA A 213 -6.52 31.94 -6.92
CA ALA A 213 -6.49 30.60 -6.34
C ALA A 213 -7.62 29.72 -6.86
N VAL A 214 -8.85 30.25 -6.91
CA VAL A 214 -10.01 29.51 -7.44
C VAL A 214 -9.83 29.17 -8.92
N VAL A 215 -9.43 30.14 -9.76
CA VAL A 215 -9.25 29.92 -11.21
C VAL A 215 -8.09 28.95 -11.49
N ALA A 216 -6.98 29.06 -10.77
CA ALA A 216 -5.84 28.16 -10.91
C ALA A 216 -6.14 26.73 -10.43
N SER A 217 -7.03 26.55 -9.46
CA SER A 217 -7.47 25.22 -9.00
C SER A 217 -8.66 24.63 -9.78
N SER A 218 -9.33 25.43 -10.62
CA SER A 218 -10.48 24.99 -11.44
C SER A 218 -10.08 24.47 -12.84
N ALA A 219 -8.78 24.52 -13.16
CA ALA A 219 -8.20 24.05 -14.42
C ALA A 219 -7.55 22.68 -14.23
#